data_AF-A0A7J6ID42-F1
#
_entry.id   AF-A0A7J6ID42-F1
#
_cell.length_a   1.000
_cell.length_b   1.000
_cell.length_c   1.000
_cell.angle_alpha   90.00
_cell.angle_beta   90.00
_cell.angle_gamma   90.00
#
_symmetry.space_group_name_H-M   'P 1'
#
loop_
_entity.id
_entity.type
_entity.pdbx_description
1 polymer ?
#
loop_
_entity_poly.entity_id
_entity_poly.type
_entity_poly.pdbx_seq_one_letter_code
_entity_poly.pdbx_strand_id
1 'polypeptide(L)'
;MANGISARNASRRWGVPRSTLQDRTKGAQQRAAAFEDLQRLSHTQEAKLASWVQIQADLGLPPTHQQVKDFAQRILHAMGDTQPLGKRWMDGFLRRNPYIKAMVQISRDASHHSHQTS
;
A
#
# COMPACT_ATOMS: atom_id res chain seq x y z
N MET A 1 -20.31 -10.75 6.23
CA MET A 1 -20.58 -10.60 4.78
C MET A 1 -19.46 -9.75 4.18
N ALA A 2 -18.44 -10.37 3.57
CA ALA A 2 -17.34 -9.63 2.94
C ALA A 2 -17.64 -9.46 1.45
N ASN A 3 -18.34 -8.39 1.07
CA ASN A 3 -18.46 -7.98 -0.33
C ASN A 3 -17.17 -7.27 -0.77
N GLY A 4 -16.03 -7.94 -0.58
CA GLY A 4 -14.74 -7.51 -1.08
C GLY A 4 -14.70 -7.67 -2.59
N ILE A 5 -14.21 -6.64 -3.29
CA ILE A 5 -13.99 -6.67 -4.73
C ILE A 5 -13.16 -7.92 -5.04
N SER A 6 -13.70 -8.85 -5.83
CA SER A 6 -12.98 -10.09 -6.18
C SER A 6 -11.63 -9.76 -6.82
N ALA A 7 -10.61 -10.61 -6.62
CA ALA A 7 -9.29 -10.40 -7.22
C ALA A 7 -9.35 -10.16 -8.74
N ARG A 8 -10.37 -10.71 -9.42
CA ARG A 8 -10.63 -10.46 -10.85
C ARG A 8 -11.09 -9.02 -11.11
N ASN A 9 -12.00 -8.50 -10.28
CA ASN A 9 -12.54 -7.15 -10.43
C ASN A 9 -11.51 -6.10 -10.00
N ALA A 10 -10.72 -6.38 -8.95
CA ALA A 10 -9.58 -5.57 -8.55
C ALA A 10 -8.47 -5.57 -9.62
N SER A 11 -8.19 -6.72 -10.24
CA SER A 11 -7.24 -6.81 -11.36
C SER A 11 -7.64 -5.91 -12.53
N ARG A 12 -8.92 -5.92 -12.91
CA ARG A 12 -9.46 -5.07 -13.98
C ARG A 12 -9.50 -3.59 -13.60
N ARG A 13 -9.97 -3.26 -12.40
CA ARG A 13 -10.11 -1.88 -11.92
C ARG A 13 -8.76 -1.17 -11.78
N TRP A 14 -7.72 -1.92 -11.41
CA TRP A 14 -6.43 -1.35 -11.02
C TRP A 14 -5.26 -1.75 -11.94
N GLY A 15 -5.49 -2.53 -13.00
CA GLY A 15 -4.45 -2.95 -13.95
C GLY A 15 -3.40 -3.90 -13.37
N VAL A 16 -3.67 -4.54 -12.23
CA VAL A 16 -2.74 -5.44 -11.54
C VAL A 16 -3.00 -6.90 -11.95
N PRO A 17 -1.98 -7.71 -12.28
CA PRO A 17 -2.16 -9.14 -12.55
C PRO A 17 -2.83 -9.88 -11.38
N ARG A 18 -3.76 -10.78 -11.70
CA ARG A 18 -4.49 -11.57 -10.70
C ARG A 18 -3.57 -12.43 -9.82
N SER A 19 -2.47 -12.94 -10.36
CA SER A 19 -1.47 -13.71 -9.61
C SER A 19 -0.88 -12.88 -8.47
N THR A 20 -0.51 -11.63 -8.73
CA THR A 20 0.01 -10.70 -7.71
C THR A 20 -0.98 -10.44 -6.58
N LEU A 21 -2.28 -10.34 -6.89
CA LEU A 21 -3.34 -10.20 -5.88
C LEU A 21 -3.51 -11.49 -5.06
N GLN A 22 -3.42 -12.65 -5.72
CA GLN A 22 -3.51 -13.95 -5.05
C GLN A 22 -2.31 -14.23 -4.16
N ASP A 23 -1.09 -13.88 -4.58
CA ASP A 23 0.13 -14.05 -3.80
C ASP A 23 0.08 -13.25 -2.50
N ARG A 24 -0.55 -12.08 -2.54
CA ARG A 24 -0.83 -11.27 -1.35
C ARG A 24 -1.88 -11.91 -0.44
N THR A 25 -3.01 -12.37 -0.99
CA THR A 25 -4.04 -13.06 -0.19
C THR A 25 -3.51 -14.35 0.45
N LYS A 26 -2.60 -15.04 -0.25
CA LYS A 26 -1.95 -16.26 0.22
C LYS A 26 -0.77 -16.00 1.16
N GLY A 27 -0.43 -14.74 1.43
CA GLY A 27 0.68 -14.36 2.28
C GLY A 27 2.00 -14.89 1.73
N ALA A 28 2.48 -14.37 0.60
CA ALA A 28 3.80 -14.68 0.06
C ALA A 28 4.92 -14.28 1.06
N GLN A 29 5.15 -15.17 2.03
CA GLN A 29 5.86 -14.94 3.27
C GLN A 29 7.35 -15.29 3.15
N GLN A 30 7.70 -16.19 2.22
CA GLN A 30 9.05 -16.76 2.15
C GLN A 30 10.15 -15.76 1.75
N ARG A 31 9.88 -14.81 0.84
CA ARG A 31 10.87 -13.79 0.45
C ARG A 31 10.89 -12.57 1.38
N ALA A 32 9.76 -12.25 2.01
CA ALA A 32 9.66 -11.07 2.87
C ALA A 32 10.26 -11.32 4.27
N ALA A 33 10.17 -12.55 4.78
CA ALA A 33 10.81 -12.96 6.03
C ALA A 33 12.34 -12.86 5.98
N ALA A 34 12.97 -13.19 4.84
CA ALA A 34 14.42 -13.11 4.66
C ALA A 34 15.00 -11.68 4.66
N PHE A 35 14.15 -10.65 4.59
CA PHE A 35 14.54 -9.23 4.60
C PHE A 35 13.84 -8.43 5.71
N GLU A 36 13.30 -9.11 6.72
CA GLU A 36 12.61 -8.48 7.85
C GLU A 36 13.55 -7.57 8.66
N ASP A 37 14.79 -8.01 8.88
CA ASP A 37 15.81 -7.27 9.65
C ASP A 37 16.27 -5.96 8.98
N LEU A 38 16.02 -5.78 7.68
CA LEU A 38 16.36 -4.55 6.94
C LEU A 38 15.19 -3.57 6.82
N GLN A 39 14.02 -3.93 7.34
CA GLN A 39 12.80 -3.13 7.25
C GLN A 39 12.44 -2.60 8.64
N ARG A 40 12.21 -1.28 8.74
CA ARG A 40 11.75 -0.67 10.00
C ARG A 40 10.35 -1.12 10.42
N LEU A 41 9.51 -1.48 9.45
CA LEU A 41 8.26 -2.17 9.72
C LEU A 41 8.49 -3.68 9.56
N SER A 42 8.00 -4.47 10.52
CA SER A 42 7.94 -5.93 10.38
C SER A 42 7.01 -6.31 9.22
N HIS A 43 7.13 -7.55 8.74
CA HIS A 43 6.28 -8.02 7.64
C HIS A 43 4.79 -7.87 7.95
N THR A 44 4.39 -8.18 9.18
CA THR A 44 3.01 -8.07 9.66
C THR A 44 2.53 -6.62 9.69
N GLN A 45 3.38 -5.68 10.11
CA GLN A 45 3.05 -4.26 10.12
C GLN A 45 2.91 -3.71 8.70
N GLU A 46 3.82 -4.08 7.81
CA GLU A 46 3.75 -3.70 6.39
C GLU A 46 2.49 -4.27 5.73
N ALA A 47 2.09 -5.51 6.05
CA ALA A 47 0.85 -6.12 5.59
C ALA A 47 -0.40 -5.37 6.08
N LYS A 48 -0.42 -4.93 7.34
CA LYS A 48 -1.51 -4.10 7.89
C LYS A 48 -1.61 -2.75 7.19
N LEU A 49 -0.49 -2.04 7.03
CA LEU A 49 -0.44 -0.77 6.29
C LEU A 49 -0.95 -0.97 4.87
N ALA A 50 -0.49 -2.01 4.21
CA ALA A 50 -0.91 -2.34 2.87
C ALA A 50 -2.42 -2.64 2.77
N SER A 51 -2.98 -3.35 3.74
CA SER A 51 -4.42 -3.62 3.80
C SER A 51 -5.22 -2.33 3.97
N TRP A 52 -4.73 -1.41 4.80
CA TRP A 52 -5.34 -0.10 4.95
C TRP A 52 -5.35 0.66 3.61
N VAL A 53 -4.24 0.69 2.86
CA VAL A 53 -4.21 1.33 1.52
C VAL A 53 -5.22 0.69 0.56
N GLN A 54 -5.34 -0.65 0.58
CA GLN A 54 -6.31 -1.36 -0.24
C GLN A 54 -7.76 -0.95 0.09
N ILE A 55 -8.10 -0.92 1.39
CA ILE A 55 -9.45 -0.54 1.85
C ILE A 55 -9.78 0.88 1.40
N GLN A 56 -8.84 1.82 1.56
CA GLN A 56 -9.02 3.20 1.13
C GLN A 56 -9.25 3.30 -0.40
N ALA A 57 -8.46 2.58 -1.21
CA ALA A 57 -8.65 2.53 -2.66
C ALA A 57 -9.99 1.91 -3.08
N ASP A 58 -10.42 0.84 -2.40
CA ASP A 58 -11.70 0.17 -2.68
C ASP A 58 -12.89 1.09 -2.38
N LEU A 59 -12.77 1.92 -1.33
CA LEU A 59 -13.71 2.99 -0.97
C LEU A 59 -13.67 4.20 -1.93
N GLY A 60 -12.80 4.20 -2.95
CA GLY A 60 -12.65 5.31 -3.89
C GLY A 60 -11.85 6.49 -3.34
N LEU A 61 -11.14 6.30 -2.22
CA LEU A 61 -10.33 7.30 -1.55
C LEU A 61 -8.86 6.87 -1.49
N PRO A 62 -8.19 6.61 -2.63
CA PRO A 62 -6.82 6.10 -2.62
C PRO A 62 -5.86 7.10 -1.92
N PRO A 63 -5.10 6.66 -0.91
CA PRO A 63 -4.31 7.56 -0.09
C PRO A 63 -3.07 8.05 -0.85
N THR A 64 -2.64 9.28 -0.53
CA THR A 64 -1.43 9.88 -1.11
C THR A 64 -0.16 9.29 -0.49
N HIS A 65 0.99 9.53 -1.13
CA HIS A 65 2.30 9.12 -0.60
C HIS A 65 2.54 9.67 0.82
N GLN A 66 2.10 10.89 1.09
CA GLN A 66 2.25 11.50 2.40
C GLN A 66 1.38 10.79 3.44
N GLN A 67 0.11 10.54 3.12
CA GLN A 67 -0.80 9.81 4.02
C GLN A 67 -0.31 8.40 4.35
N VAL A 68 0.26 7.69 3.37
CA VAL A 68 0.87 6.37 3.58
C VAL A 68 2.07 6.48 4.54
N LYS A 69 2.93 7.48 4.36
CA LYS A 69 4.07 7.73 5.27
C LYS A 69 3.62 8.09 6.68
N ASP A 70 2.64 8.97 6.82
CA ASP A 70 2.11 9.39 8.12
C ASP A 70 1.51 8.19 8.87
N PHE A 71 0.78 7.32 8.18
CA PHE A 71 0.22 6.12 8.78
C PHE A 71 1.31 5.11 9.18
N ALA A 72 2.34 4.95 8.34
CA ALA A 72 3.50 4.12 8.66
C ALA A 72 4.26 4.65 9.90
N GLN A 73 4.42 5.97 10.02
CA GLN A 73 5.02 6.60 11.21
C GLN A 73 4.17 6.38 12.46
N ARG A 74 2.83 6.44 12.37
CA ARG A 74 1.94 6.13 13.50
C ARG A 74 2.12 4.69 13.98
N ILE A 75 2.29 3.73 13.07
CA ILE A 75 2.59 2.33 13.42
C ILE A 75 3.92 2.24 14.18
N LEU A 76 4.97 2.92 13.71
CA LEU A 76 6.28 2.92 14.37
C LEU A 76 6.23 3.56 15.76
N HIS A 77 5.58 4.73 15.89
CA HIS A 77 5.44 5.42 17.16
C HIS A 77 4.70 4.57 18.19
N ALA A 78 3.66 3.84 17.78
CA ALA A 78 2.93 2.92 18.64
C ALA A 78 3.79 1.76 19.16
N MET A 79 4.92 1.47 18.49
CA MET A 79 5.89 0.44 18.87
C MET A 79 7.12 1.03 19.60
N GLY A 80 7.13 2.32 19.89
CA GLY A 80 8.24 3.01 20.54
C GLY A 80 9.35 3.48 19.61
N ASP A 81 9.23 3.27 18.29
CA ASP A 81 10.17 3.83 17.30
C ASP A 81 9.69 5.21 16.84
N THR A 82 10.34 6.26 17.35
CA THR A 82 10.02 7.66 17.04
C THR A 82 10.86 8.25 15.91
N GLN A 83 11.73 7.45 15.27
CA GLN A 83 12.58 8.01 14.23
C GLN A 83 11.78 8.29 12.95
N PRO A 84 12.07 9.38 12.22
CA PRO A 84 11.36 9.69 10.98
C PRO A 84 11.67 8.66 9.90
N LEU A 85 10.68 8.34 9.06
CA LEU A 85 10.90 7.48 7.90
C LEU A 85 11.78 8.19 6.86
N GLY A 86 12.75 7.47 6.29
CA GLY A 86 13.66 8.02 5.29
C GLY A 86 12.96 8.46 4.00
N LYS A 87 13.56 9.41 3.26
CA LYS A 87 13.00 9.98 2.02
C LYS A 87 12.58 8.91 1.01
N ARG A 88 13.41 7.87 0.82
CA ARG A 88 13.25 6.74 -0.12
C ARG A 88 12.40 5.58 0.42
N TRP A 89 11.90 5.67 1.65
CA TRP A 89 11.15 4.57 2.26
C TRP A 89 9.91 4.20 1.45
N MET A 90 9.21 5.21 0.90
CA MET A 90 8.02 4.99 0.06
C MET A 90 8.35 4.22 -1.22
N ASP A 91 9.48 4.52 -1.86
CA ASP A 91 9.91 3.78 -3.06
C ASP A 91 10.19 2.30 -2.73
N GLY A 92 10.79 2.06 -1.57
CA GLY A 92 11.00 0.71 -1.03
C GLY A 92 9.68 -0.02 -0.76
N PHE A 93 8.76 0.63 -0.08
CA PHE A 93 7.43 0.10 0.22
C PHE A 93 6.66 -0.26 -1.06
N LEU A 94 6.65 0.63 -2.07
CA LEU A 94 5.99 0.37 -3.36
C LEU A 94 6.66 -0.74 -4.17
N ARG A 95 7.98 -0.87 -4.07
CA ARG A 95 8.73 -1.98 -4.71
C ARG A 95 8.39 -3.33 -4.08
N ARG A 96 8.19 -3.37 -2.76
CA ARG A 96 7.74 -4.58 -2.04
C ARG A 96 6.25 -4.85 -2.23
N ASN A 97 5.46 -3.81 -2.50
CA ASN A 97 4.01 -3.87 -2.67
C ASN A 97 3.57 -3.37 -4.05
N PRO A 98 3.88 -4.10 -5.14
CA PRO A 98 3.65 -3.64 -6.50
C PRO A 98 2.16 -3.39 -6.82
N TYR A 99 1.22 -4.08 -6.15
CA TYR A 99 -0.22 -3.85 -6.31
C TYR A 99 -0.67 -2.50 -5.70
N ILE A 100 -0.02 -2.03 -4.63
CA ILE A 100 -0.29 -0.69 -4.05
C ILE A 100 0.21 0.39 -4.98
N LYS A 101 1.36 0.17 -5.62
CA LYS A 101 1.94 1.13 -6.57
C LYS A 101 0.94 1.53 -7.63
N ALA A 102 0.21 0.57 -8.20
CA ALA A 102 -0.83 0.87 -9.19
C ALA A 102 -1.96 1.74 -8.62
N MET A 103 -2.44 1.45 -7.41
CA MET A 103 -3.55 2.18 -6.77
C MET A 103 -3.17 3.60 -6.37
N VAL A 104 -1.96 3.78 -5.83
CA VAL A 104 -1.47 5.08 -5.39
C VAL A 104 -1.02 5.95 -6.58
N GLN A 105 -0.63 5.36 -7.70
CA GLN A 105 -0.31 6.12 -8.92
C GLN A 105 -1.59 6.72 -9.54
N ILE A 106 -2.71 5.99 -9.55
CA ILE A 106 -4.00 6.48 -10.08
C ILE A 106 -4.51 7.71 -9.31
N SER A 107 -4.24 7.81 -8.00
CA SER A 107 -4.66 8.97 -7.19
C SER A 107 -3.89 10.26 -7.53
N ARG A 108 -2.63 10.14 -7.97
CA ARG A 108 -1.86 11.28 -8.47
C ARG A 108 -2.51 11.87 -9.71
N ASP A 109 -2.96 11.03 -10.64
CA ASP A 109 -3.54 11.47 -11.91
C ASP A 109 -4.91 12.12 -11.69
N ALA A 110 -5.69 11.63 -10.72
CA ALA A 110 -6.95 12.25 -10.29
C ALA A 110 -6.73 13.63 -9.64
N SER A 111 -5.62 13.84 -8.92
CA SER A 111 -5.29 15.11 -8.27
C SER A 111 -4.83 16.20 -9.26
N HIS A 112 -4.42 15.83 -10.48
CA HIS A 112 -4.05 16.79 -11.53
C HIS A 112 -5.26 17.36 -12.31
N HIS A 113 -6.45 16.76 -12.20
CA HIS A 113 -7.64 17.20 -12.94
C HIS A 113 -8.50 18.24 -12.19
N SER A 114 -8.16 18.60 -10.95
CA SER A 114 -8.96 19.51 -10.11
C SER A 114 -8.71 21.01 -10.34
N HIS A 115 -7.76 21.38 -11.22
CA HIS A 115 -7.35 22.78 -11.41
C HIS A 115 -7.74 23.39 -12.76
N GLN A 116 -8.62 22.74 -13.54
CA GLN A 116 -9.02 23.23 -14.86
C GLN A 116 -10.54 23.19 -15.08
N THR A 117 -11.33 23.57 -14.07
CA THR A 117 -12.75 23.96 -14.26
C THR A 117 -13.10 25.09 -13.31
N SER A 118 -12.76 26.32 -13.69
CA SER A 118 -13.39 27.57 -13.24
C SER A 118 -13.05 28.66 -14.26
#